data_AF-E9EP52-F1
#
_entry.id   AF-E9EP52-F1
#
_cell.length_a   1.000
_cell.length_b   1.000
_cell.length_c   1.000
_cell.angle_alpha   90.00
_cell.angle_beta   90.00
_cell.angle_gamma   90.00
#
_symmetry.space_group_name_H-M   'P 1'
#
loop_
_entity.id
_entity.type
_entity.pdbx_description
1 polymer ?
#
loop_
_entity_poly.entity_id
_entity_poly.type
_entity_poly.pdbx_seq_one_letter_code
_entity_poly.pdbx_strand_id
1 'polypeptide(L)'
;METLEETARVITSKPAQRAAVNVALLVSSAVTLFGLASLATALFFQNFVPDQFITTPLYLQYQSGTNPYGVAPLIYPSPKLQQDYDISLSLSMPRSPPNTERGNFMVSLYLVKDSVNDYKSDSNGRKALDDRHYLEAKKVLFKARRSALMPYEDPILSVAKRVLFMGYYLLLPRSQARSLTVELAERVSFDKSALQPTAAFIEIEAGQDIQIYSASLTLTAQLRGLRWLMFHYRLITYMTFTFLFWVCEVLFMCLAWAIWSATTTPQDGRNKGITFRDGEGDDIDDEHDDHPDRTAGPVAHARYARIKREPEIKKEEEDEEPQRLIYNIPMGEAEADDEDGFDDGNIVDGSGNRSDSGIGTSYKEEGSESLRRRASRDMLE
;
A
#
# COMPACT_ATOMS: atom_id res chain seq x y z
N MET A 1 -50.75 24.30 -22.34
CA MET A 1 -50.22 24.07 -20.96
C MET A 1 -50.31 22.60 -20.59
N GLU A 2 -51.18 21.84 -21.26
CA GLU A 2 -51.47 20.43 -21.02
C GLU A 2 -50.21 19.54 -20.91
N THR A 3 -49.17 19.77 -21.72
CA THR A 3 -47.93 18.97 -21.68
C THR A 3 -47.24 18.95 -20.31
N LEU A 4 -47.32 20.03 -19.53
CA LEU A 4 -46.80 20.06 -18.15
C LEU A 4 -47.74 19.36 -17.18
N GLU A 5 -49.05 19.42 -17.39
CA GLU A 5 -50.05 18.73 -16.56
C GLU A 5 -50.07 17.21 -16.82
N GLU A 6 -49.86 16.77 -18.06
CA GLU A 6 -49.67 15.37 -18.42
C GLU A 6 -48.36 14.83 -17.83
N THR A 7 -47.26 15.58 -17.95
CA THR A 7 -45.98 15.24 -17.29
C THR A 7 -46.17 15.11 -15.77
N ALA A 8 -46.86 16.05 -15.12
CA ALA A 8 -47.19 15.97 -13.70
C ALA A 8 -48.11 14.78 -13.36
N ARG A 9 -49.09 14.45 -14.22
CA ARG A 9 -50.02 13.33 -14.02
C ARG A 9 -49.36 11.96 -14.18
N VAL A 10 -48.37 11.85 -15.06
CA VAL A 10 -47.50 10.66 -15.19
C VAL A 10 -46.64 10.49 -13.94
N ILE A 11 -45.98 11.57 -13.49
CA ILE A 11 -45.13 11.59 -12.27
C ILE A 11 -45.93 11.26 -11.00
N THR A 12 -47.18 11.71 -10.90
CA THR A 12 -48.07 11.46 -9.74
C THR A 12 -48.83 10.13 -9.79
N SER A 13 -48.61 9.30 -10.81
CA SER A 13 -49.28 7.99 -10.92
C SER A 13 -48.85 7.02 -9.81
N LYS A 14 -49.76 6.16 -9.33
CA LYS A 14 -49.47 5.14 -8.29
C LYS A 14 -48.22 4.27 -8.57
N PRO A 15 -47.94 3.78 -9.81
CA PRO A 15 -46.70 3.07 -10.08
C PRO A 15 -45.47 4.01 -10.07
N ALA A 16 -45.56 5.23 -10.60
CA ALA A 16 -44.46 6.20 -10.55
C ALA A 16 -44.11 6.60 -9.11
N GLN A 17 -45.10 6.77 -8.24
CA GLN A 17 -44.89 7.04 -6.81
C GLN A 17 -44.14 5.88 -6.12
N ARG A 18 -44.49 4.62 -6.41
CA ARG A 18 -43.78 3.44 -5.89
C ARG A 18 -42.35 3.36 -6.43
N ALA A 19 -42.15 3.61 -7.73
CA ALA A 19 -40.82 3.65 -8.34
C ALA A 19 -39.96 4.77 -7.72
N ALA A 20 -40.52 5.97 -7.51
CA ALA A 20 -39.82 7.10 -6.90
C ALA A 20 -39.41 6.82 -5.44
N VAL A 21 -40.27 6.18 -4.65
CA VAL A 21 -39.93 5.76 -3.27
C VAL A 21 -38.82 4.70 -3.28
N ASN A 22 -38.89 3.70 -4.17
CA ASN A 22 -37.86 2.67 -4.27
C ASN A 22 -36.51 3.25 -4.75
N VAL A 23 -36.52 4.16 -5.72
CA VAL A 23 -35.31 4.87 -6.19
C VAL A 23 -34.75 5.77 -5.09
N ALA A 24 -35.59 6.48 -4.33
CA ALA A 24 -35.15 7.29 -3.20
C ALA A 24 -34.50 6.45 -2.07
N LEU A 25 -35.03 5.25 -1.80
CA LEU A 25 -34.44 4.28 -0.86
C LEU A 25 -33.13 3.69 -1.39
N LEU A 26 -33.03 3.37 -2.68
CA LEU A 26 -31.80 2.88 -3.31
C LEU A 26 -30.72 3.96 -3.26
N VAL A 27 -31.03 5.19 -3.66
CA VAL A 27 -30.11 6.33 -3.64
C VAL A 27 -29.68 6.68 -2.22
N SER A 28 -30.58 6.69 -1.23
CA SER A 28 -30.20 6.96 0.16
C SER A 28 -29.31 5.86 0.74
N SER A 29 -29.62 4.59 0.46
CA SER A 29 -28.77 3.44 0.80
C SER A 29 -27.37 3.58 0.18
N ALA A 30 -27.30 3.81 -1.14
CA ALA A 30 -26.04 3.98 -1.87
C ALA A 30 -25.18 5.15 -1.34
N VAL A 31 -25.81 6.25 -0.91
CA VAL A 31 -25.13 7.39 -0.25
C VAL A 31 -24.65 7.02 1.15
N THR A 32 -25.43 6.28 1.94
CA THR A 32 -24.96 5.81 3.27
C THR A 32 -23.78 4.84 3.16
N LEU A 33 -23.79 3.92 2.19
CA LEU A 33 -22.66 3.06 1.86
C LEU A 33 -21.44 3.90 1.44
N PHE A 34 -21.60 4.88 0.55
CA PHE A 34 -20.48 5.76 0.17
C PHE A 34 -19.87 6.50 1.36
N GLY A 35 -20.68 6.88 2.36
CA GLY A 35 -20.22 7.42 3.64
C GLY A 35 -19.41 6.43 4.47
N LEU A 36 -19.82 5.16 4.51
CA LEU A 36 -19.09 4.08 5.19
C LEU A 36 -17.79 3.73 4.46
N ALA A 37 -17.80 3.61 3.13
CA ALA A 37 -16.61 3.43 2.30
C ALA A 37 -15.57 4.55 2.48
N SER A 38 -16.05 5.80 2.55
CA SER A 38 -15.22 6.99 2.80
C SER A 38 -14.56 6.95 4.19
N LEU A 39 -15.31 6.54 5.22
CA LEU A 39 -14.81 6.38 6.59
C LEU A 39 -13.83 5.20 6.71
N ALA A 40 -14.16 4.04 6.14
CA ALA A 40 -13.30 2.86 6.12
C ALA A 40 -11.97 3.15 5.41
N THR A 41 -12.02 3.87 4.28
CA THR A 41 -10.83 4.34 3.56
C THR A 41 -10.02 5.33 4.41
N ALA A 42 -10.67 6.27 5.12
CA ALA A 42 -9.96 7.20 6.00
C ALA A 42 -9.21 6.47 7.15
N LEU A 43 -9.86 5.49 7.78
CA LEU A 43 -9.24 4.65 8.82
C LEU A 43 -8.09 3.80 8.28
N PHE A 44 -8.24 3.24 7.06
CA PHE A 44 -7.17 2.51 6.38
C PHE A 44 -5.95 3.42 6.13
N PHE A 45 -6.14 4.64 5.62
CA PHE A 45 -5.05 5.59 5.40
C PHE A 45 -4.33 5.96 6.71
N GLN A 46 -5.08 6.24 7.79
CA GLN A 46 -4.50 6.60 9.09
C GLN A 46 -3.64 5.48 9.72
N ASN A 47 -4.01 4.22 9.53
CA ASN A 47 -3.28 3.09 10.10
C ASN A 47 -2.10 2.63 9.19
N PHE A 48 -2.36 2.52 7.88
CA PHE A 48 -1.45 1.91 6.92
C PHE A 48 -0.32 2.83 6.43
N VAL A 49 -0.54 4.16 6.41
CA VAL A 49 0.47 5.15 6.04
C VAL A 49 1.16 5.68 7.31
N PRO A 50 2.41 5.26 7.60
CA PRO A 50 3.20 5.85 8.67
C PRO A 50 3.71 7.24 8.28
N ASP A 51 4.10 8.02 9.30
CA ASP A 51 4.97 9.17 9.10
C ASP A 51 6.27 8.75 8.39
N GLN A 52 6.64 9.49 7.34
CA GLN A 52 7.86 9.19 6.58
C GLN A 52 9.14 9.58 7.35
N PHE A 53 9.07 10.53 8.28
CA PHE A 53 10.24 11.09 8.95
C PHE A 53 10.08 11.05 10.47
N ILE A 54 10.92 10.26 11.14
CA ILE A 54 11.07 10.30 12.60
C ILE A 54 12.31 11.15 12.90
N THR A 55 12.10 12.39 13.37
CA THR A 55 13.20 13.31 13.72
C THR A 55 13.25 13.51 15.23
N THR A 56 14.35 13.05 15.84
CA THR A 56 14.60 13.18 17.28
C THR A 56 15.78 14.15 17.51
N PRO A 57 15.66 15.15 18.40
CA PRO A 57 16.79 16.00 18.78
C PRO A 57 17.86 15.19 19.52
N LEU A 58 19.13 15.37 19.15
CA LEU A 58 20.27 14.72 19.77
C LEU A 58 21.01 15.74 20.66
N TYR A 59 20.96 15.50 21.97
CA TYR A 59 21.69 16.31 22.94
C TYR A 59 23.09 15.72 23.13
N LEU A 60 24.12 16.49 22.78
CA LEU A 60 25.51 16.07 22.87
C LEU A 60 26.10 16.36 24.26
N GLN A 61 26.85 15.39 24.79
CA GLN A 61 27.57 15.41 26.05
C GLN A 61 29.08 15.40 25.75
N TYR A 62 29.82 16.25 26.46
CA TYR A 62 31.25 16.52 26.19
C TYR A 62 32.17 16.11 27.35
N GLN A 63 31.63 15.50 28.42
CA GLN A 63 32.35 15.33 29.70
C GLN A 63 32.76 13.87 30.03
N SER A 64 32.20 12.85 29.39
CA SER A 64 32.44 11.44 29.77
C SER A 64 33.60 10.74 29.05
N GLY A 65 34.07 11.29 27.92
CA GLY A 65 34.99 10.57 27.03
C GLY A 65 35.88 11.47 26.17
N THR A 66 36.63 10.86 25.25
CA THR A 66 37.50 11.56 24.30
C THR A 66 36.74 12.25 23.16
N ASN A 67 35.50 11.84 22.94
CA ASN A 67 34.63 12.29 21.85
C ASN A 67 33.30 12.80 22.44
N PRO A 68 32.64 13.79 21.82
CA PRO A 68 31.26 14.12 22.16
C PRO A 68 30.30 13.05 21.64
N TYR A 69 29.37 12.64 22.49
CA TYR A 69 28.37 11.61 22.20
C TYR A 69 26.97 12.09 22.58
N GLY A 70 25.93 11.41 22.14
CA GLY A 70 24.55 11.68 22.55
C GLY A 70 23.65 10.46 22.44
N VAL A 71 22.51 10.51 23.15
CA VAL A 71 21.49 9.47 23.12
C VAL A 71 20.17 10.08 22.64
N ALA A 72 19.68 9.63 21.49
CA ALA A 72 18.38 9.98 20.95
C ALA A 72 17.35 8.88 21.31
N PRO A 73 16.30 9.18 22.09
CA PRO A 73 15.24 8.21 22.37
C PRO A 73 14.38 7.94 21.12
N LEU A 74 14.08 6.66 20.87
CA LEU A 74 13.24 6.17 19.78
C LEU A 74 11.93 5.53 20.30
N ILE A 75 11.52 5.91 21.51
CA ILE A 75 10.32 5.39 22.18
C ILE A 75 9.05 6.06 21.61
N TYR A 76 9.11 7.34 21.25
CA TYR A 76 8.00 8.08 20.67
C TYR A 76 8.49 9.22 19.76
N PRO A 77 8.09 9.26 18.46
CA PRO A 77 7.48 8.16 17.71
C PRO A 77 8.49 7.01 17.52
N SER A 78 8.03 5.77 17.51
CA SER A 78 8.90 4.58 17.40
C SER A 78 8.94 3.99 15.99
N PRO A 79 10.09 3.49 15.52
CA PRO A 79 10.25 3.00 14.15
C PRO A 79 9.47 1.68 13.95
N LYS A 80 8.55 1.63 12.97
CA LYS A 80 7.68 0.47 12.75
C LYS A 80 8.50 -0.76 12.31
N LEU A 81 8.10 -1.93 12.79
CA LEU A 81 8.66 -3.21 12.34
C LEU A 81 8.30 -3.49 10.87
N GLN A 82 9.13 -4.29 10.19
CA GLN A 82 9.04 -4.64 8.77
C GLN A 82 8.98 -3.42 7.84
N GLN A 83 9.80 -2.42 8.13
CA GLN A 83 9.99 -1.23 7.31
C GLN A 83 11.47 -0.87 7.23
N ASP A 84 11.95 -0.60 6.03
CA ASP A 84 13.30 -0.10 5.75
C ASP A 84 13.39 1.38 6.19
N TYR A 85 14.41 1.74 6.95
CA TYR A 85 14.73 3.12 7.33
C TYR A 85 16.15 3.50 6.91
N ASP A 86 16.29 4.64 6.23
CA ASP A 86 17.57 5.33 6.07
C ASP A 86 17.77 6.23 7.29
N ILE A 87 18.97 6.24 7.85
CA ILE A 87 19.28 6.93 9.10
C ILE A 87 20.30 8.02 8.81
N SER A 88 19.91 9.26 9.06
CA SER A 88 20.73 10.45 8.79
C SER A 88 20.89 11.31 10.05
N LEU A 89 22.09 11.87 10.24
CA LEU A 89 22.38 12.80 11.32
C LEU A 89 22.61 14.19 10.73
N SER A 90 21.79 15.15 11.13
CA SER A 90 21.96 16.55 10.78
C SER A 90 22.63 17.31 11.93
N LEU A 91 23.83 17.83 11.67
CA LEU A 91 24.64 18.63 12.58
C LEU A 91 24.56 20.10 12.16
N SER A 92 24.25 20.99 13.10
CA SER A 92 24.34 22.45 12.92
C SER A 92 25.59 22.96 13.62
N MET A 93 26.52 23.57 12.89
CA MET A 93 27.82 23.99 13.43
C MET A 93 28.28 25.37 12.89
N PRO A 94 29.08 26.13 13.67
CA PRO A 94 29.74 27.34 13.19
C PRO A 94 30.86 27.04 12.17
N ARG A 95 31.15 28.03 11.32
CA ARG A 95 32.40 28.12 10.55
C ARG A 95 33.52 28.72 11.42
N SER A 96 33.92 27.98 12.45
CA SER A 96 35.07 28.31 13.29
C SER A 96 36.35 27.61 12.82
N PRO A 97 37.54 28.10 13.19
CA PRO A 97 38.82 27.45 12.88
C PRO A 97 38.87 25.95 13.22
N PRO A 98 38.58 25.48 14.46
CA PRO A 98 38.66 24.05 14.78
C PRO A 98 37.74 23.19 13.91
N ASN A 99 36.52 23.65 13.61
CA ASN A 99 35.59 22.92 12.72
C ASN A 99 36.05 22.84 11.26
N THR A 100 36.89 23.80 10.83
CA THR A 100 37.37 23.91 9.44
C THR A 100 38.71 23.18 9.26
N GLU A 101 39.55 23.22 10.30
CA GLU A 101 40.89 22.62 10.35
C GLU A 101 40.87 21.14 10.77
N ARG A 102 39.83 20.68 11.49
CA ARG A 102 39.62 19.26 11.86
C ARG A 102 39.57 18.31 10.65
N GLY A 103 39.13 18.80 9.48
CA GLY A 103 39.04 18.00 8.26
C GLY A 103 38.05 16.83 8.37
N ASN A 104 38.47 15.64 7.96
CA ASN A 104 37.66 14.42 8.04
C ASN A 104 37.55 13.92 9.49
N PHE A 105 36.33 13.70 9.95
CA PHE A 105 36.03 13.02 11.22
C PHE A 105 35.09 11.83 10.99
N MET A 106 34.97 10.93 11.97
CA MET A 106 34.03 9.81 11.89
C MET A 106 32.80 10.06 12.76
N VAL A 107 31.67 9.50 12.39
CA VAL A 107 30.48 9.40 13.22
C VAL A 107 30.10 7.94 13.35
N SER A 108 29.99 7.45 14.57
CA SER A 108 29.51 6.10 14.89
C SER A 108 28.07 6.14 15.39
N LEU A 109 27.25 5.23 14.87
CA LEU A 109 25.84 5.02 15.24
C LEU A 109 25.69 3.62 15.84
N TYR A 110 25.03 3.54 16.98
CA TYR A 110 24.66 2.30 17.64
C TYR A 110 23.16 2.34 17.96
N LEU A 111 22.36 1.51 17.29
CA LEU A 111 20.96 1.32 17.69
C LEU A 111 20.93 0.31 18.82
N VAL A 112 20.37 0.72 19.96
CA VAL A 112 20.30 -0.11 21.17
C VAL A 112 18.85 -0.39 21.54
N LYS A 113 18.62 -1.59 22.08
CA LYS A 113 17.44 -1.87 22.89
C LYS A 113 17.81 -1.82 24.36
N ASP A 114 17.02 -1.05 25.09
CA ASP A 114 17.04 -1.04 26.54
C ASP A 114 16.38 -2.30 27.11
N SER A 115 16.93 -2.82 28.20
CA SER A 115 16.31 -3.92 28.94
C SER A 115 15.39 -3.34 30.01
N VAL A 116 14.19 -3.88 30.18
CA VAL A 116 13.16 -3.31 31.07
C VAL A 116 13.65 -3.22 32.54
N ASN A 117 14.65 -4.01 32.92
CA ASN A 117 15.22 -4.06 34.26
C ASN A 117 16.30 -2.99 34.52
N ASP A 118 16.78 -2.26 33.50
CA ASP A 118 17.91 -1.34 33.59
C ASP A 118 17.52 0.06 34.14
N TYR A 119 16.22 0.33 34.29
CA TYR A 119 15.68 1.59 34.85
C TYR A 119 15.92 1.75 36.37
N LYS A 120 16.90 1.05 36.95
CA LYS A 120 17.42 1.33 38.29
C LYS A 120 18.34 2.55 38.23
N SER A 121 17.73 3.73 38.13
CA SER A 121 18.42 4.99 38.37
C SER A 121 19.02 4.97 39.78
N ASP A 122 20.35 4.88 39.88
CA ASP A 122 21.07 4.99 41.15
C ASP A 122 20.67 6.31 41.81
N SER A 123 20.06 6.23 43.01
CA SER A 123 19.46 7.35 43.74
C SER A 123 20.40 8.52 44.05
N ASN A 124 21.71 8.32 43.81
CA ASN A 124 22.76 9.27 44.09
C ASN A 124 23.09 10.18 42.88
N GLY A 125 22.52 9.95 41.69
CA GLY A 125 22.58 10.86 40.53
C GLY A 125 23.97 11.24 40.02
N ARG A 126 25.00 10.41 40.29
CA ARG A 126 26.43 10.78 40.17
C ARG A 126 27.26 9.91 39.23
N LYS A 127 26.63 9.02 38.46
CA LYS A 127 27.29 8.36 37.32
C LYS A 127 27.06 9.21 36.07
N ALA A 128 28.07 10.00 35.70
CA ALA A 128 28.22 10.37 34.30
C ALA A 128 28.33 9.06 33.51
N LEU A 129 27.52 8.91 32.46
CA LEU A 129 27.53 7.69 31.66
C LEU A 129 28.81 7.68 30.82
N ASP A 130 29.75 6.81 31.18
CA ASP A 130 30.83 6.39 30.28
C ASP A 130 30.20 5.68 29.08
N ASP A 131 30.50 6.22 27.91
CA ASP A 131 30.12 5.79 26.57
C ASP A 131 30.20 4.26 26.41
N ARG A 132 31.25 3.64 26.95
CA ARG A 132 31.48 2.20 26.86
C ARG A 132 30.55 1.41 27.76
N HIS A 133 30.45 1.81 29.04
CA HIS A 133 29.55 1.16 29.98
C HIS A 133 28.07 1.31 29.60
N TYR A 134 27.67 2.40 28.94
CA TYR A 134 26.32 2.55 28.38
C TYR A 134 26.04 1.53 27.26
N LEU A 135 27.01 1.28 26.39
CA LEU A 135 26.90 0.31 25.30
C LEU A 135 27.05 -1.14 25.77
N GLU A 136 27.85 -1.41 26.81
CA GLU A 136 28.00 -2.73 27.43
C GLU A 136 26.75 -3.18 28.19
N ALA A 137 26.03 -2.25 28.84
CA ALA A 137 24.80 -2.54 29.58
C ALA A 137 23.59 -2.86 28.69
N LYS A 138 23.62 -2.46 27.41
CA LYS A 138 22.44 -2.49 26.52
C LYS A 138 22.65 -3.37 25.30
N LYS A 139 21.57 -3.99 24.80
CA LYS A 139 21.67 -4.85 23.60
C LYS A 139 21.81 -3.97 22.36
N VAL A 140 23.03 -3.84 21.85
CA VAL A 140 23.28 -3.30 20.50
C VAL A 140 22.59 -4.21 19.47
N LEU A 141 21.76 -3.62 18.63
CA LEU A 141 21.01 -4.28 17.55
C LEU A 141 21.66 -4.05 16.18
N PHE A 142 22.23 -2.86 15.98
CA PHE A 142 22.85 -2.44 14.73
C PHE A 142 23.95 -1.43 15.02
N LYS A 143 25.04 -1.48 14.24
CA LYS A 143 26.15 -0.53 14.28
C LYS A 143 26.48 -0.05 12.87
N ALA A 144 26.67 1.26 12.71
CA ALA A 144 27.27 1.85 11.52
C ALA A 144 28.35 2.87 11.93
N ARG A 145 29.28 3.15 11.02
CA ARG A 145 30.33 4.17 11.18
C ARG A 145 30.62 4.79 9.82
N ARG A 146 30.58 6.12 9.72
CA ARG A 146 30.72 6.86 8.45
C ARG A 146 31.66 8.05 8.61
N SER A 147 32.37 8.40 7.55
CA SER A 147 33.18 9.62 7.50
C SER A 147 32.32 10.83 7.19
N ALA A 148 32.64 11.96 7.82
CA ALA A 148 32.00 13.24 7.63
C ALA A 148 33.08 14.34 7.47
N LEU A 149 32.76 15.38 6.71
CA LEU A 149 33.66 16.51 6.43
C LEU A 149 32.83 17.79 6.43
N MET A 150 33.33 18.82 7.12
CA MET A 150 32.80 20.18 7.01
C MET A 150 33.01 20.70 5.58
N PRO A 151 31.96 21.11 4.84
CA PRO A 151 32.13 21.56 3.45
C PRO A 151 33.12 22.71 3.32
N TYR A 152 34.18 22.49 2.55
CA TYR A 152 35.25 23.46 2.31
C TYR A 152 34.72 24.71 1.60
N GLU A 153 35.24 25.88 1.99
CA GLU A 153 34.94 27.19 1.41
C GLU A 153 36.25 27.99 1.37
N ASP A 154 36.71 28.42 0.19
CA ASP A 154 38.02 29.05 0.03
C ASP A 154 38.17 30.27 0.95
N PRO A 155 39.34 30.50 1.61
CA PRO A 155 39.54 31.64 2.50
C PRO A 155 39.21 32.99 1.84
N ILE A 156 39.62 33.17 0.57
CA ILE A 156 39.37 34.38 -0.22
C ILE A 156 37.86 34.56 -0.47
N LEU A 157 37.17 33.49 -0.90
CA LEU A 157 35.72 33.51 -1.14
C LEU A 157 34.95 33.78 0.15
N SER A 158 35.37 33.16 1.26
CA SER A 158 34.76 33.33 2.58
C SER A 158 34.91 34.75 3.12
N VAL A 159 36.01 35.45 2.82
CA VAL A 159 36.19 36.88 3.11
C VAL A 159 35.34 37.75 2.18
N ALA A 160 35.41 37.54 0.85
CA ALA A 160 34.64 38.32 -0.12
C ALA A 160 33.12 38.25 0.15
N LYS A 161 32.62 37.05 0.48
CA LYS A 161 31.24 36.78 0.90
C LYS A 161 30.88 37.47 2.22
N ARG A 162 31.78 37.49 3.20
CA ARG A 162 31.58 38.21 4.46
C ARG A 162 31.52 39.73 4.29
N VAL A 163 32.31 40.30 3.37
CA VAL A 163 32.24 41.72 3.02
C VAL A 163 30.94 42.05 2.27
N LEU A 164 30.64 41.29 1.21
CA LEU A 164 29.46 41.52 0.35
C LEU A 164 28.13 41.42 1.12
N PHE A 165 28.01 40.46 2.04
CA PHE A 165 26.81 40.25 2.84
C PHE A 165 26.93 40.76 4.29
N MET A 166 27.87 41.67 4.59
CA MET A 166 28.15 42.14 5.95
C MET A 166 26.90 42.67 6.68
N GLY A 167 26.11 43.53 6.04
CA GLY A 167 24.88 44.08 6.63
C GLY A 167 23.81 43.01 6.91
N TYR A 168 23.70 42.00 6.04
CA TYR A 168 22.81 40.86 6.25
C TYR A 168 23.29 39.98 7.42
N TYR A 169 24.59 39.74 7.54
CA TYR A 169 25.17 38.95 8.64
C TYR A 169 25.09 39.66 10.00
N LEU A 170 25.10 41.00 10.04
CA LEU A 170 24.87 41.77 11.26
C LEU A 170 23.40 41.70 11.71
N LEU A 171 22.45 41.72 10.78
CA LEU A 171 21.02 41.63 11.09
C LEU A 171 20.54 40.20 11.40
N LEU A 172 21.12 39.18 10.74
CA LEU A 172 20.79 37.76 10.96
C LEU A 172 22.05 36.92 11.27
N PRO A 173 22.65 37.00 12.47
CA PRO A 173 23.86 36.24 12.82
C PRO A 173 23.74 34.72 12.63
N ARG A 174 22.55 34.14 12.87
CA ARG A 174 22.28 32.70 12.67
C ARG A 174 22.52 32.21 11.23
N SER A 175 22.47 33.09 10.23
CA SER A 175 22.71 32.73 8.82
C SER A 175 24.17 32.34 8.50
N GLN A 176 25.09 32.49 9.47
CA GLN A 176 26.47 32.03 9.31
C GLN A 176 26.65 30.53 9.58
N ALA A 177 25.76 29.92 10.38
CA ALA A 177 25.81 28.50 10.73
C ALA A 177 25.64 27.60 9.50
N ARG A 178 26.24 26.40 9.56
CA ARG A 178 26.18 25.40 8.49
C ARG A 178 25.53 24.12 8.99
N SER A 179 24.52 23.66 8.26
CA SER A 179 24.03 22.29 8.36
C SER A 179 24.95 21.34 7.57
N LEU A 180 25.32 20.23 8.20
CA LEU A 180 25.94 19.06 7.61
C LEU A 180 25.05 17.86 7.89
N THR A 181 24.57 17.18 6.86
CA THR A 181 23.81 15.94 6.99
C THR A 181 24.69 14.76 6.60
N VAL A 182 24.77 13.76 7.48
CA VAL A 182 25.59 12.56 7.32
C VAL A 182 24.67 11.35 7.22
N GLU A 183 24.74 10.61 6.12
CA GLU A 183 23.96 9.40 5.88
C GLU A 183 24.64 8.21 6.57
N LEU A 184 24.16 7.88 7.77
CA LEU A 184 24.79 6.92 8.68
C LEU A 184 24.55 5.47 8.23
N ALA A 185 23.33 5.16 7.79
CA ALA A 185 22.97 3.84 7.31
C ALA A 185 21.78 3.91 6.33
N GLU A 186 21.75 2.99 5.37
CA GLU A 186 20.67 2.85 4.40
C GLU A 186 19.85 1.60 4.71
N ARG A 187 18.53 1.68 4.50
CA ARG A 187 17.58 0.56 4.49
C ARG A 187 17.70 -0.41 5.68
N VAL A 188 17.94 0.13 6.88
CA VAL A 188 17.94 -0.63 8.12
C VAL A 188 16.51 -1.11 8.40
N SER A 189 16.28 -2.41 8.34
CA SER A 189 14.98 -3.03 8.59
C SER A 189 14.97 -3.82 9.89
N PHE A 190 13.88 -3.69 10.65
CA PHE A 190 13.66 -4.43 11.89
C PHE A 190 12.59 -5.49 11.64
N ASP A 191 12.99 -6.75 11.49
CA ASP A 191 12.04 -7.85 11.32
C ASP A 191 11.18 -8.09 12.58
N LYS A 192 10.05 -8.78 12.45
CA LYS A 192 9.19 -9.24 13.55
C LYS A 192 9.93 -10.05 14.63
N SER A 193 10.96 -10.81 14.25
CA SER A 193 11.83 -11.53 15.20
C SER A 193 12.89 -10.63 15.87
N ALA A 194 13.22 -9.49 15.24
CA ALA A 194 14.16 -8.52 15.79
C ALA A 194 13.45 -7.63 16.82
N LEU A 195 14.14 -7.33 17.91
CA LEU A 195 13.59 -6.44 18.91
C LEU A 195 13.73 -4.99 18.44
N GLN A 196 12.63 -4.23 18.45
CA GLN A 196 12.61 -2.81 18.09
C GLN A 196 13.63 -1.99 18.94
N PRO A 197 14.45 -1.10 18.33
CA PRO A 197 15.36 -0.22 19.06
C PRO A 197 14.57 0.82 19.86
N THR A 198 15.02 1.11 21.08
CA THR A 198 14.41 2.12 21.96
C THR A 198 15.24 3.38 22.08
N ALA A 199 16.53 3.33 21.70
CA ALA A 199 17.38 4.50 21.58
C ALA A 199 18.44 4.32 20.49
N ALA A 200 18.97 5.43 20.00
CA ALA A 200 20.18 5.49 19.19
C ALA A 200 21.26 6.24 19.98
N PHE A 201 22.36 5.56 20.26
CA PHE A 201 23.60 6.17 20.77
C PHE A 201 24.45 6.60 19.57
N ILE A 202 24.94 7.83 19.60
CA ILE A 202 25.72 8.44 18.51
C ILE A 202 26.99 9.04 19.10
N GLU A 203 28.13 8.67 18.55
CA GLU A 203 29.46 9.18 18.92
C GLU A 203 30.03 9.97 17.74
N ILE A 204 30.49 11.20 17.99
CA ILE A 204 31.13 12.05 16.98
C ILE A 204 32.63 12.00 17.26
N GLU A 205 33.33 11.15 16.52
CA GLU A 205 34.76 10.88 16.65
C GLU A 205 35.60 12.00 16.02
N ALA A 206 35.47 13.19 16.62
CA ALA A 206 36.09 14.45 16.20
C ALA A 206 36.78 15.17 17.36
N GLY A 207 37.02 14.51 18.49
CA GLY A 207 37.62 15.10 19.68
C GLY A 207 36.74 16.15 20.39
N GLN A 208 37.22 16.70 21.50
CA GLN A 208 36.48 17.69 22.31
C GLN A 208 36.64 19.15 21.85
N ASP A 209 37.33 19.40 20.73
CA ASP A 209 37.49 20.74 20.13
C ASP A 209 36.40 21.09 19.11
N ILE A 210 35.62 20.10 18.64
CA ILE A 210 34.53 20.30 17.68
C ILE A 210 33.38 21.08 18.31
N GLN A 211 32.91 22.10 17.59
CA GLN A 211 31.87 23.02 18.06
C GLN A 211 30.58 22.72 17.31
N ILE A 212 29.52 22.31 18.02
CA ILE A 212 28.23 21.95 17.44
C ILE A 212 27.13 22.68 18.22
N TYR A 213 26.26 23.41 17.51
CA TYR A 213 25.14 24.14 18.10
C TYR A 213 23.96 23.22 18.45
N SER A 214 23.64 22.29 17.55
CA SER A 214 22.57 21.31 17.72
C SER A 214 22.78 20.13 16.78
N ALA A 215 22.32 18.97 17.20
CA ALA A 215 22.26 17.77 16.37
C ALA A 215 20.83 17.21 16.36
N SER A 216 20.44 16.56 15.27
CA SER A 216 19.16 15.85 15.17
C SER A 216 19.31 14.59 14.32
N LEU A 217 18.80 13.47 14.84
CA LEU A 217 18.74 12.20 14.15
C LEU A 217 17.42 12.11 13.39
N THR A 218 17.47 11.85 12.09
CA THR A 218 16.29 11.66 11.25
C THR A 218 16.32 10.26 10.63
N LEU A 219 15.33 9.43 10.99
CA LEU A 219 15.05 8.15 10.35
C LEU A 219 14.01 8.40 9.25
N THR A 220 14.43 8.28 8.00
CA THR A 220 13.60 8.43 6.80
C THR A 220 13.11 7.05 6.37
N ALA A 221 11.80 6.85 6.38
CA ALA A 221 11.18 5.58 6.09
C ALA A 221 11.10 5.36 4.56
N GLN A 222 11.74 4.30 4.07
CA GLN A 222 11.76 3.95 2.64
C GLN A 222 10.46 3.25 2.26
N LEU A 223 9.46 4.07 1.86
CA LEU A 223 8.14 3.61 1.45
C LEU A 223 8.24 2.86 0.11
N ARG A 224 7.62 1.68 0.03
CA ARG A 224 7.58 0.84 -1.19
C ARG A 224 6.16 0.36 -1.50
N GLY A 225 5.91 0.03 -2.76
CA GLY A 225 4.62 -0.48 -3.24
C GLY A 225 3.46 0.46 -2.90
N LEU A 226 2.33 -0.11 -2.47
CA LEU A 226 1.11 0.63 -2.14
C LEU A 226 1.33 1.80 -1.15
N ARG A 227 2.19 1.62 -0.14
CA ARG A 227 2.46 2.67 0.86
C ARG A 227 3.15 3.90 0.27
N TRP A 228 4.02 3.71 -0.74
CA TRP A 228 4.63 4.82 -1.49
C TRP A 228 3.57 5.56 -2.30
N LEU A 229 2.71 4.82 -3.00
CA LEU A 229 1.65 5.38 -3.84
C LEU A 229 0.65 6.22 -3.01
N MET A 230 0.22 5.70 -1.85
CA MET A 230 -0.68 6.41 -0.93
C MET A 230 -0.07 7.67 -0.30
N PHE A 231 1.26 7.71 -0.16
CA PHE A 231 1.95 8.88 0.39
C PHE A 231 2.10 9.99 -0.67
N HIS A 232 2.60 9.65 -1.86
CA HIS A 232 2.79 10.63 -2.95
C HIS A 232 1.46 11.09 -3.56
N TYR A 233 0.52 10.18 -3.80
CA TYR A 233 -0.73 10.45 -4.53
C TYR A 233 -1.96 10.37 -3.62
N ARG A 234 -1.84 10.90 -2.39
CA ARG A 234 -2.83 10.73 -1.31
C ARG A 234 -4.28 10.96 -1.74
N LEU A 235 -4.57 12.04 -2.48
CA LEU A 235 -5.93 12.33 -2.97
C LEU A 235 -6.41 11.31 -4.02
N ILE A 236 -5.61 11.02 -5.04
CA ILE A 236 -6.00 10.10 -6.14
C ILE A 236 -6.25 8.71 -5.55
N THR A 237 -5.30 8.19 -4.76
CA THR A 237 -5.46 6.87 -4.12
C THR A 237 -6.67 6.82 -3.20
N TYR A 238 -6.94 7.87 -2.41
CA TYR A 238 -8.11 7.91 -1.52
C TYR A 238 -9.43 7.82 -2.29
N MET A 239 -9.55 8.54 -3.40
CA MET A 239 -10.75 8.49 -4.26
C MET A 239 -10.89 7.11 -4.92
N THR A 240 -9.81 6.51 -5.43
CA THR A 240 -9.84 5.16 -6.01
C THR A 240 -10.20 4.07 -4.99
N PHE A 241 -9.63 4.12 -3.77
CA PHE A 241 -9.99 3.15 -2.72
C PHE A 241 -11.43 3.33 -2.23
N THR A 242 -11.89 4.57 -2.05
CA THR A 242 -13.28 4.85 -1.65
C THR A 242 -14.27 4.33 -2.70
N PHE A 243 -14.00 4.56 -4.00
CA PHE A 243 -14.83 4.05 -5.09
C PHE A 243 -14.81 2.53 -5.17
N LEU A 244 -13.63 1.89 -5.07
CA LEU A 244 -13.49 0.44 -5.11
C LEU A 244 -14.23 -0.23 -3.93
N PHE A 245 -14.07 0.30 -2.72
CA PHE A 245 -14.73 -0.23 -1.53
C PHE A 245 -16.25 -0.07 -1.63
N TRP A 246 -16.74 1.07 -2.10
CA TRP A 246 -18.17 1.30 -2.36
C TRP A 246 -18.75 0.34 -3.42
N VAL A 247 -18.02 0.08 -4.51
CA VAL A 247 -18.42 -0.93 -5.51
C VAL A 247 -18.48 -2.33 -4.87
N CYS A 248 -17.52 -2.70 -4.02
CA CYS A 248 -17.58 -3.96 -3.28
C CYS A 248 -18.77 -4.02 -2.30
N GLU A 249 -19.07 -2.96 -1.56
CA GLU A 249 -20.26 -2.88 -0.69
C GLU A 249 -21.57 -3.06 -1.48
N VAL A 250 -21.71 -2.38 -2.62
CA VAL A 250 -22.88 -2.49 -3.49
C VAL A 250 -22.99 -3.91 -4.06
N LEU A 251 -21.88 -4.54 -4.49
CA LEU A 251 -21.86 -5.93 -4.92
C LEU A 251 -22.29 -6.89 -3.80
N PHE A 252 -21.76 -6.74 -2.57
CA PHE A 252 -22.18 -7.57 -1.44
C PHE A 252 -23.65 -7.35 -1.07
N MET A 253 -24.18 -6.13 -1.17
CA MET A 253 -25.61 -5.86 -1.00
C MET A 253 -26.46 -6.51 -2.09
N CYS A 254 -26.02 -6.48 -3.36
CA CYS A 254 -26.69 -7.18 -4.45
C CYS A 254 -26.68 -8.71 -4.28
N LEU A 255 -25.56 -9.29 -3.84
CA LEU A 255 -25.47 -10.73 -3.54
C LEU A 255 -26.33 -11.11 -2.33
N ALA A 256 -26.30 -10.33 -1.25
CA ALA A 256 -27.15 -10.55 -0.08
C ALA A 256 -28.65 -10.45 -0.44
N TRP A 257 -29.04 -9.48 -1.26
CA TRP A 257 -30.40 -9.36 -1.78
C TRP A 257 -30.78 -10.54 -2.68
N ALA A 258 -29.88 -11.00 -3.56
CA ALA A 258 -30.12 -12.16 -4.41
C ALA A 258 -30.36 -13.44 -3.57
N ILE A 259 -29.49 -13.72 -2.59
CA ILE A 259 -29.61 -14.86 -1.68
C ILE A 259 -30.89 -14.76 -0.82
N TRP A 260 -31.19 -13.57 -0.29
CA TRP A 260 -32.42 -13.33 0.45
C TRP A 260 -33.66 -13.56 -0.41
N SER A 261 -33.66 -13.06 -1.65
CA SER A 261 -34.78 -13.27 -2.58
C SER A 261 -34.98 -14.75 -2.89
N ALA A 262 -33.91 -15.50 -3.21
CA ALA A 262 -33.98 -16.93 -3.52
C ALA A 262 -34.42 -17.80 -2.33
N THR A 263 -34.12 -17.38 -1.10
CA THR A 263 -34.52 -18.10 0.13
C THR A 263 -35.89 -17.69 0.68
N THR A 264 -36.45 -16.55 0.24
CA THR A 264 -37.76 -16.05 0.70
C THR A 264 -38.86 -16.10 -0.37
N THR A 265 -38.53 -16.30 -1.66
CA THR A 265 -39.51 -16.76 -2.64
C THR A 265 -39.93 -18.20 -2.30
N PRO A 266 -41.23 -18.49 -2.09
CA PRO A 266 -41.68 -19.88 -2.02
C PRO A 266 -41.41 -20.57 -3.36
N GLN A 267 -41.07 -21.86 -3.30
CA GLN A 267 -40.81 -22.68 -4.48
C GLN A 267 -42.12 -23.03 -5.20
N ASP A 268 -42.74 -22.05 -5.86
CA ASP A 268 -43.86 -22.30 -6.76
C ASP A 268 -43.35 -23.03 -8.01
N GLY A 269 -43.92 -24.20 -8.26
CA GLY A 269 -43.27 -25.26 -9.03
C GLY A 269 -43.24 -24.99 -10.53
N ARG A 270 -42.09 -24.57 -11.08
CA ARG A 270 -41.94 -24.42 -12.54
C ARG A 270 -40.65 -25.01 -13.09
N ASN A 271 -40.52 -26.33 -12.92
CA ASN A 271 -39.50 -27.15 -13.55
C ASN A 271 -39.73 -27.22 -15.08
N LYS A 272 -39.26 -26.20 -15.81
CA LYS A 272 -39.45 -26.11 -17.27
C LYS A 272 -38.37 -26.90 -18.01
N GLY A 273 -38.37 -28.21 -17.80
CA GLY A 273 -37.53 -29.14 -18.55
C GLY A 273 -37.83 -29.07 -20.05
N ILE A 274 -36.79 -29.02 -20.87
CA ILE A 274 -36.91 -29.11 -22.33
C ILE A 274 -36.87 -30.60 -22.69
N THR A 275 -38.04 -31.14 -23.05
CA THR A 275 -38.15 -32.50 -23.59
C THR A 275 -38.92 -32.45 -24.91
N PHE A 276 -38.19 -32.53 -26.01
CA PHE A 276 -38.75 -32.92 -27.31
C PHE A 276 -39.07 -34.41 -27.27
N ARG A 277 -40.27 -34.79 -27.69
CA ARG A 277 -40.55 -36.08 -28.35
C ARG A 277 -41.90 -36.01 -29.06
N ASP A 278 -41.90 -36.43 -30.33
CA ASP A 278 -43.07 -36.53 -31.17
C ASP A 278 -43.92 -37.78 -30.85
N GLY A 279 -45.18 -37.79 -31.32
CA GLY A 279 -45.97 -39.01 -31.46
C GLY A 279 -47.44 -38.88 -31.06
N GLU A 280 -48.29 -38.67 -32.06
CA GLU A 280 -49.62 -39.31 -32.30
C GLU A 280 -50.54 -39.69 -31.12
N GLY A 281 -51.83 -39.34 -31.22
CA GLY A 281 -52.90 -40.26 -30.80
C GLY A 281 -54.10 -39.72 -30.02
N ASP A 282 -55.20 -39.49 -30.76
CA ASP A 282 -56.61 -39.80 -30.41
C ASP A 282 -57.37 -38.97 -29.34
N ASP A 283 -58.70 -39.09 -29.39
CA ASP A 283 -59.73 -38.22 -28.77
C ASP A 283 -60.29 -38.74 -27.40
N ILE A 284 -61.44 -38.18 -26.99
CA ILE A 284 -62.46 -38.66 -26.01
C ILE A 284 -62.44 -38.00 -24.60
N ASP A 285 -63.22 -36.91 -24.51
CA ASP A 285 -64.42 -36.67 -23.68
C ASP A 285 -64.45 -36.78 -22.12
N ASP A 286 -65.56 -36.25 -21.61
CA ASP A 286 -66.17 -36.26 -20.26
C ASP A 286 -65.39 -35.61 -19.09
N GLU A 287 -65.83 -34.49 -18.50
CA GLU A 287 -67.14 -34.15 -17.88
C GLU A 287 -67.35 -34.79 -16.49
N HIS A 288 -67.17 -33.99 -15.43
CA HIS A 288 -68.22 -33.87 -14.41
C HIS A 288 -68.16 -32.57 -13.59
N ASP A 289 -69.33 -32.11 -13.19
CA ASP A 289 -69.57 -30.96 -12.32
C ASP A 289 -69.20 -31.23 -10.86
N ASP A 290 -69.07 -30.16 -10.07
CA ASP A 290 -69.72 -30.16 -8.75
C ASP A 290 -70.17 -28.73 -8.35
N HIS A 291 -71.48 -28.53 -8.23
CA HIS A 291 -72.11 -27.28 -7.77
C HIS A 291 -72.43 -27.36 -6.27
N PRO A 292 -72.51 -26.22 -5.56
CA PRO A 292 -73.85 -25.88 -5.07
C PRO A 292 -74.21 -24.37 -5.01
N ASP A 293 -75.33 -24.05 -5.66
CA ASP A 293 -76.54 -23.45 -5.04
C ASP A 293 -76.45 -22.09 -4.28
N ARG A 294 -76.96 -20.99 -4.89
CA ARG A 294 -78.19 -20.29 -4.40
C ARG A 294 -78.68 -19.04 -5.17
N THR A 295 -79.80 -19.25 -5.88
CA THR A 295 -81.07 -18.47 -5.82
C THR A 295 -81.16 -16.98 -6.26
N ALA A 296 -82.00 -16.76 -7.29
CA ALA A 296 -82.80 -15.56 -7.64
C ALA A 296 -82.14 -14.27 -8.20
N GLY A 297 -82.67 -13.80 -9.34
CA GLY A 297 -82.48 -12.46 -9.93
C GLY A 297 -83.70 -11.53 -9.69
N PRO A 298 -84.08 -10.57 -10.59
CA PRO A 298 -83.71 -10.48 -12.02
C PRO A 298 -83.33 -9.08 -12.60
N VAL A 299 -82.63 -9.11 -13.75
CA VAL A 299 -82.67 -8.16 -14.90
C VAL A 299 -82.40 -6.65 -14.71
N ALA A 300 -81.32 -6.15 -15.35
CA ALA A 300 -81.33 -4.92 -16.18
C ALA A 300 -80.08 -4.76 -17.09
N HIS A 301 -80.31 -4.51 -18.39
CA HIS A 301 -79.38 -4.45 -19.53
C HIS A 301 -78.11 -3.55 -19.48
N ALA A 302 -77.01 -4.10 -20.03
CA ALA A 302 -76.01 -3.39 -20.87
C ALA A 302 -75.64 -4.32 -22.05
N ARG A 303 -75.62 -3.98 -23.35
CA ARG A 303 -75.30 -2.79 -24.17
C ARG A 303 -73.91 -2.86 -24.85
N TYR A 304 -73.92 -3.47 -26.04
CA TYR A 304 -73.06 -3.23 -27.22
C TYR A 304 -71.56 -3.58 -27.20
N ALA A 305 -71.19 -4.42 -28.17
CA ALA A 305 -69.97 -4.25 -28.95
C ALA A 305 -70.35 -3.92 -30.40
N ARG A 306 -69.67 -2.96 -31.06
CA ARG A 306 -69.78 -2.74 -32.51
C ARG A 306 -68.50 -2.12 -33.09
N ILE A 307 -68.00 -2.71 -34.16
CA ILE A 307 -66.73 -2.39 -34.83
C ILE A 307 -66.91 -1.23 -35.84
N LYS A 308 -65.91 -0.33 -35.99
CA LYS A 308 -65.72 0.48 -37.22
C LYS A 308 -64.30 1.06 -37.45
N ARG A 309 -63.44 0.23 -38.07
CA ARG A 309 -62.49 0.47 -39.19
C ARG A 309 -62.06 1.92 -39.60
N GLU A 310 -60.74 2.19 -39.54
CA GLU A 310 -59.77 2.85 -40.51
C GLU A 310 -60.13 4.22 -41.17
N PRO A 311 -59.26 4.93 -41.99
CA PRO A 311 -57.93 4.59 -42.57
C PRO A 311 -56.86 5.72 -42.67
N GLU A 312 -55.66 5.39 -43.20
CA GLU A 312 -54.84 6.09 -44.25
C GLU A 312 -53.52 5.29 -44.42
N ILE A 313 -53.10 4.72 -45.57
CA ILE A 313 -52.83 5.15 -46.97
C ILE A 313 -51.32 5.32 -47.27
N LYS A 314 -50.87 4.79 -48.43
CA LYS A 314 -49.48 4.53 -48.86
C LYS A 314 -48.69 5.75 -49.36
N LYS A 315 -47.37 5.54 -49.51
CA LYS A 315 -46.66 5.76 -50.79
C LYS A 315 -45.79 4.55 -51.18
N GLU A 316 -45.65 4.35 -52.48
CA GLU A 316 -44.70 3.44 -53.18
C GLU A 316 -43.41 4.24 -53.54
N GLU A 317 -42.40 3.74 -54.27
CA GLU A 317 -42.08 2.41 -54.85
C GLU A 317 -41.02 1.67 -53.96
N GLU A 318 -40.11 0.75 -54.33
CA GLU A 318 -39.65 0.09 -55.58
C GLU A 318 -39.14 -1.35 -55.27
N ASP A 319 -38.70 -2.15 -56.26
CA ASP A 319 -38.98 -3.61 -56.33
C ASP A 319 -37.79 -4.58 -56.67
N GLU A 320 -38.12 -5.86 -56.90
CA GLU A 320 -37.36 -7.06 -57.36
C GLU A 320 -36.61 -7.97 -56.34
N GLU A 321 -36.93 -9.27 -56.45
CA GLU A 321 -36.29 -10.50 -55.91
C GLU A 321 -36.13 -11.50 -57.12
N PRO A 322 -35.39 -12.66 -57.10
CA PRO A 322 -34.98 -13.48 -55.94
C PRO A 322 -33.62 -14.29 -56.02
N GLN A 323 -33.24 -14.91 -54.89
CA GLN A 323 -32.70 -16.29 -54.70
C GLN A 323 -31.44 -16.91 -55.41
N ARG A 324 -30.62 -17.59 -54.55
CA ARG A 324 -30.00 -18.98 -54.65
C ARG A 324 -28.51 -19.24 -55.00
N LEU A 325 -28.08 -20.43 -54.51
CA LEU A 325 -26.85 -21.25 -54.68
C LEU A 325 -25.55 -20.78 -53.98
N ILE A 326 -24.71 -21.55 -53.24
CA ILE A 326 -24.55 -22.96 -52.75
C ILE A 326 -23.24 -23.65 -53.22
N TYR A 327 -22.45 -24.18 -52.25
CA TYR A 327 -21.31 -25.13 -52.36
C TYR A 327 -19.99 -24.64 -53.05
N ASN A 328 -18.77 -25.18 -52.79
CA ASN A 328 -18.29 -26.22 -51.84
C ASN A 328 -16.78 -26.11 -51.44
N ILE A 329 -16.46 -26.50 -50.18
CA ILE A 329 -15.40 -27.43 -49.65
C ILE A 329 -14.21 -27.81 -50.60
N PRO A 330 -12.91 -27.79 -50.19
CA PRO A 330 -12.34 -28.75 -49.20
C PRO A 330 -11.14 -28.39 -48.27
N MET A 331 -11.27 -28.78 -46.99
CA MET A 331 -10.51 -29.81 -46.22
C MET A 331 -8.96 -29.80 -46.00
N GLY A 332 -8.59 -30.16 -44.77
CA GLY A 332 -7.28 -30.61 -44.23
C GLY A 332 -7.31 -30.51 -42.69
N GLU A 333 -7.53 -31.58 -41.90
CA GLU A 333 -6.55 -32.59 -41.42
C GLU A 333 -5.48 -31.98 -40.46
N ALA A 334 -5.25 -32.47 -39.23
CA ALA A 334 -5.81 -33.59 -38.45
C ALA A 334 -5.78 -33.28 -36.92
N GLU A 335 -6.65 -33.87 -36.06
CA GLU A 335 -6.41 -34.97 -35.08
C GLU A 335 -5.36 -34.69 -33.95
N ALA A 336 -5.53 -35.07 -32.67
CA ALA A 336 -6.66 -35.66 -31.90
C ALA A 336 -6.39 -35.57 -30.36
N ASP A 337 -7.39 -35.97 -29.54
CA ASP A 337 -7.44 -36.42 -28.11
C ASP A 337 -6.61 -35.68 -27.00
N ASP A 338 -7.13 -35.31 -25.82
CA ASP A 338 -8.00 -35.99 -24.80
C ASP A 338 -7.22 -37.00 -23.91
N GLU A 339 -7.43 -37.17 -22.59
CA GLU A 339 -8.29 -36.50 -21.58
C GLU A 339 -7.61 -36.48 -20.17
N ASP A 340 -8.35 -36.20 -19.09
CA ASP A 340 -7.86 -35.91 -17.71
C ASP A 340 -7.54 -37.12 -16.79
N GLY A 341 -6.90 -36.90 -15.63
CA GLY A 341 -6.77 -37.90 -14.56
C GLY A 341 -6.13 -37.42 -13.22
N PHE A 342 -6.81 -37.69 -12.09
CA PHE A 342 -6.31 -37.49 -10.70
C PHE A 342 -5.91 -38.84 -10.06
N ASP A 343 -4.94 -38.87 -9.12
CA ASP A 343 -5.17 -39.15 -7.67
C ASP A 343 -3.84 -39.16 -6.83
N ASP A 344 -3.93 -39.31 -5.50
CA ASP A 344 -2.89 -39.28 -4.45
C ASP A 344 -2.00 -40.57 -4.35
N GLY A 345 -0.86 -40.50 -3.65
CA GLY A 345 0.09 -41.61 -3.51
C GLY A 345 1.31 -41.39 -2.59
N ASN A 346 1.10 -41.25 -1.28
CA ASN A 346 2.16 -41.23 -0.24
C ASN A 346 2.84 -42.61 -0.02
N ILE A 347 4.19 -42.71 0.14
CA ILE A 347 4.90 -43.71 1.00
C ILE A 347 6.47 -43.53 1.08
N VAL A 348 6.97 -43.30 2.31
CA VAL A 348 8.15 -43.90 3.02
C VAL A 348 9.63 -43.76 2.54
N ASP A 349 10.50 -43.55 3.55
CA ASP A 349 11.99 -43.72 3.63
C ASP A 349 12.92 -42.84 2.77
N GLY A 350 14.20 -42.65 3.12
CA GLY A 350 14.96 -43.19 4.26
C GLY A 350 16.35 -42.54 4.43
N SER A 351 17.15 -43.01 5.39
CA SER A 351 18.45 -42.43 5.75
C SER A 351 19.56 -42.65 4.72
N GLY A 352 20.42 -41.64 4.52
CA GLY A 352 21.59 -41.70 3.63
C GLY A 352 22.75 -40.84 4.15
N ASN A 353 23.99 -41.32 4.01
CA ASN A 353 25.18 -40.75 4.66
C ASN A 353 26.31 -40.47 3.65
N ARG A 354 27.14 -39.45 3.93
CA ARG A 354 28.53 -39.20 3.46
C ARG A 354 29.03 -39.79 2.12
N SER A 355 29.46 -38.91 1.21
CA SER A 355 30.76 -38.85 0.49
C SER A 355 30.67 -37.65 -0.48
N ASP A 356 31.61 -36.72 -0.64
CA ASP A 356 33.08 -36.76 -0.79
C ASP A 356 33.58 -37.45 -2.07
N SER A 357 33.68 -36.66 -3.15
CA SER A 357 34.55 -36.82 -4.32
C SER A 357 34.41 -35.55 -5.18
N GLY A 358 35.44 -34.99 -5.82
CA GLY A 358 36.84 -35.44 -5.85
C GLY A 358 37.45 -35.53 -7.25
N ILE A 359 37.12 -34.63 -8.18
CA ILE A 359 37.75 -34.40 -9.50
C ILE A 359 37.11 -33.13 -10.12
N GLY A 360 37.76 -32.30 -10.93
CA GLY A 360 39.19 -32.31 -11.33
C GLY A 360 39.43 -32.08 -12.82
N THR A 361 39.34 -30.83 -13.30
CA THR A 361 39.83 -30.41 -14.63
C THR A 361 40.56 -29.05 -14.55
N SER A 362 41.45 -28.77 -15.50
CA SER A 362 42.46 -27.70 -15.43
C SER A 362 42.80 -27.12 -16.82
N TYR A 363 43.76 -26.17 -16.87
CA TYR A 363 44.32 -25.48 -18.06
C TYR A 363 43.40 -24.44 -18.74
N LYS A 364 43.84 -23.27 -19.24
CA LYS A 364 45.15 -22.54 -19.34
C LYS A 364 44.89 -21.04 -19.06
N GLU A 365 45.76 -20.19 -18.50
CA GLU A 365 47.18 -19.83 -18.74
C GLU A 365 47.37 -18.64 -19.71
N GLU A 366 48.47 -17.89 -19.52
CA GLU A 366 48.89 -16.61 -20.11
C GLU A 366 48.11 -15.36 -19.62
N GLY A 367 48.74 -14.21 -19.31
CA GLY A 367 50.16 -13.82 -19.50
C GLY A 367 50.85 -13.18 -18.27
N SER A 368 52.17 -13.07 -18.38
CA SER A 368 53.13 -12.43 -17.45
C SER A 368 53.13 -10.87 -17.59
N GLU A 369 53.86 -10.04 -16.84
CA GLU A 369 55.18 -10.17 -16.19
C GLU A 369 55.38 -9.33 -14.90
N SER A 370 56.40 -9.74 -14.11
CA SER A 370 57.27 -8.95 -13.23
C SER A 370 56.64 -8.04 -12.15
N LEU A 371 56.83 -8.25 -10.84
CA LEU A 371 58.08 -8.33 -10.05
C LEU A 371 58.92 -7.04 -9.98
N ARG A 372 58.73 -6.27 -8.89
CA ARG A 372 59.81 -6.08 -7.90
C ARG A 372 59.31 -5.58 -6.54
N ARG A 373 59.48 -6.42 -5.51
CA ARG A 373 59.35 -6.04 -4.09
C ARG A 373 60.76 -6.02 -3.50
N ARG A 374 61.17 -4.93 -2.85
CA ARG A 374 62.46 -4.82 -2.14
C ARG A 374 62.18 -4.74 -0.64
N ALA A 375 62.83 -5.58 0.15
CA ALA A 375 62.67 -5.63 1.61
C ALA A 375 64.01 -5.92 2.29
N SER A 376 64.52 -4.94 3.03
CA SER A 376 65.72 -4.99 3.87
C SER A 376 65.93 -3.60 4.49
N ARG A 377 66.35 -3.41 5.75
CA ARG A 377 66.53 -4.31 6.91
C ARG A 377 66.84 -3.40 8.11
N ASP A 378 66.58 -3.83 9.35
CA ASP A 378 66.99 -3.09 10.54
C ASP A 378 68.51 -2.91 10.66
N MET A 379 68.93 -1.77 11.20
CA MET A 379 70.04 -1.67 12.15
C MET A 379 69.82 -0.45 13.07
N LEU A 380 70.35 -0.51 14.29
CA LEU A 380 70.30 0.57 15.27
C LEU A 380 71.49 1.52 15.07
N GLU A 381 71.28 2.82 15.29
CA GLU A 381 71.90 3.60 16.39
C GLU A 381 71.04 4.84 16.69
#